data_AF-A0A8J5QR55-F1
#
_entry.id   AF-A0A8J5QR55-F1
#
_cell.length_a   1.000
_cell.length_b   1.000
_cell.length_c   1.000
_cell.angle_alpha   90.00
_cell.angle_beta   90.00
_cell.angle_gamma   90.00
#
_symmetry.space_group_name_H-M   'P 1'
#
loop_
_entity.id
_entity.type
_entity.pdbx_description
1 polymer ?
#
loop_
_entity_poly.entity_id
_entity_poly.type
_entity_poly.pdbx_seq_one_letter_code
_entity_poly.pdbx_strand_id
1 'polypeptide(L)'
;MELEARLDETGKTHDVLEVGYSLDDVAPKKKKQYKQSELRLVESLEDICERILEYNIHKERDDSTRFSKGMSQTFKTLHGLVDKGVKVELGIPYELWDKPSVEITTLKTQCEDMLENHESDIEEWYFNYQGKVPLERYLCSERVLVDDDDSCLKEKGDTGKDRKDKSKRKSKKSNNDNKRKNSKQEL
;
A
#
# COMPACT_ATOMS: atom_id res chain seq x y z
N MET A 1 3.25 5.01 3.23
CA MET A 1 3.14 5.61 1.88
C MET A 1 4.53 5.76 1.27
N GLU A 2 4.71 5.46 -0.02
CA GLU A 2 6.02 5.57 -0.70
C GLU A 2 6.51 7.03 -0.77
N LEU A 3 5.64 7.99 -1.10
CA LEU A 3 6.04 9.41 -1.23
C LEU A 3 6.56 9.98 0.10
N GLU A 4 5.88 9.72 1.22
CA GLU A 4 6.37 10.13 2.54
C GLU A 4 7.73 9.49 2.86
N ALA A 5 7.91 8.20 2.58
CA ALA A 5 9.19 7.53 2.79
C ALA A 5 10.31 8.15 1.94
N ARG A 6 10.03 8.48 0.68
CA ARG A 6 10.97 9.19 -0.21
C ARG A 6 11.31 10.57 0.32
N LEU A 7 10.33 11.31 0.82
CA LEU A 7 10.54 12.60 1.45
C LEU A 7 11.35 12.47 2.74
N ASP A 8 11.14 11.47 3.56
CA ASP A 8 11.95 11.24 4.77
C ASP A 8 13.42 10.91 4.44
N GLU A 9 13.67 10.22 3.32
CA GLU A 9 15.02 9.98 2.80
C GLU A 9 15.69 11.29 2.36
N THR A 10 15.04 12.06 1.48
CA THR A 10 15.59 13.32 0.92
C THR A 10 15.60 14.45 1.94
N GLY A 11 14.76 14.37 2.97
CA GLY A 11 14.64 15.33 4.07
C GLY A 11 15.79 15.28 5.06
N LYS A 12 16.78 14.40 4.89
CA LYS A 12 17.98 14.34 5.74
C LYS A 12 19.08 15.31 5.31
N THR A 13 19.06 15.78 4.06
CA THR A 13 20.08 16.70 3.54
C THR A 13 19.89 18.12 4.10
N HIS A 14 20.97 18.90 4.23
CA HIS A 14 20.91 20.29 4.72
C HIS A 14 21.20 21.31 3.62
N ASP A 15 20.97 20.91 2.37
CA ASP A 15 21.36 21.69 1.20
C ASP A 15 20.49 22.94 1.04
N VAL A 16 21.12 24.00 0.53
CA VAL A 16 20.49 25.30 0.28
C VAL A 16 20.69 25.65 -1.18
N LEU A 17 19.57 25.90 -1.85
CA LEU A 17 19.53 26.31 -3.25
C LEU A 17 19.69 27.83 -3.33
N GLU A 18 20.58 28.30 -4.20
CA GLU A 18 20.73 29.71 -4.54
C GLU A 18 20.08 29.97 -5.90
N VAL A 19 18.98 30.73 -5.91
CA VAL A 19 18.21 31.03 -7.11
C VAL A 19 18.47 32.48 -7.54
N GLY A 20 18.91 32.65 -8.78
CA GLY A 20 19.10 33.96 -9.43
C GLY A 20 20.34 34.01 -10.33
N TYR A 21 20.21 34.69 -11.48
CA TYR A 21 21.31 35.02 -12.37
C TYR A 21 21.65 36.50 -12.16
N SER A 22 22.77 36.80 -11.51
CA SER A 22 23.23 38.18 -11.32
C SER A 22 24.22 38.51 -12.44
N LEU A 23 23.82 39.37 -13.39
CA LEU A 23 24.73 39.89 -14.42
C LEU A 23 25.64 41.01 -13.87
N ASP A 24 25.23 41.67 -12.79
CA ASP A 24 25.92 42.86 -12.25
C ASP A 24 26.36 42.74 -10.77
N ASP A 25 26.31 41.57 -10.14
CA ASP A 25 26.71 41.34 -8.71
C ASP A 25 26.03 42.24 -7.63
N VAL A 26 25.08 43.11 -7.99
CA VAL A 26 24.49 44.11 -7.07
C VAL A 26 23.42 43.54 -6.13
N ALA A 27 22.78 42.43 -6.48
CA ALA A 27 21.68 41.85 -5.67
C ALA A 27 22.06 40.50 -5.04
N PRO A 28 21.76 40.29 -3.74
CA PRO A 28 22.02 39.02 -3.07
C PRO A 28 21.12 37.92 -3.64
N LYS A 29 21.72 36.76 -3.96
CA LYS A 29 20.97 35.58 -4.44
C LYS A 29 19.96 35.13 -3.39
N LYS A 30 18.76 34.77 -3.83
CA LYS A 30 17.73 34.23 -2.94
C LYS A 30 18.14 32.81 -2.53
N LYS A 31 18.18 32.55 -1.23
CA LYS A 31 18.50 31.24 -0.67
C LYS A 31 17.22 30.54 -0.23
N LYS A 32 17.00 29.31 -0.67
CA LYS A 32 15.86 28.46 -0.25
C LYS A 32 16.40 27.10 0.17
N GLN A 33 15.92 26.56 1.29
CA GLN A 33 16.33 25.21 1.71
C GLN A 33 15.79 24.18 0.71
N TYR A 34 16.62 23.19 0.35
CA TYR A 34 16.23 22.11 -0.55
C TYR A 34 14.96 21.39 -0.06
N LYS A 35 14.85 21.16 1.25
CA LYS A 35 13.68 20.53 1.89
C LYS A 35 12.35 21.24 1.61
N GLN A 36 12.37 22.54 1.37
CA GLN A 36 11.17 23.33 1.11
C GLN A 36 11.04 23.71 -0.36
N SER A 37 11.96 23.24 -1.19
CA SER A 37 12.02 23.57 -2.60
C SER A 37 11.01 22.74 -3.40
N GLU A 38 10.51 23.34 -4.48
CA GLU A 38 9.70 22.66 -5.50
C GLU A 38 10.53 21.63 -6.25
N LEU A 39 11.82 21.93 -6.48
CA LEU A 39 12.77 21.00 -7.08
C LEU A 39 12.78 19.64 -6.37
N ARG A 40 12.84 19.64 -5.02
CA ARG A 40 12.79 18.39 -4.24
C ARG A 40 11.49 17.62 -4.46
N LEU A 41 10.36 18.31 -4.61
CA LEU A 41 9.07 17.66 -4.82
C LEU A 41 9.07 16.97 -6.20
N VAL A 42 9.46 17.67 -7.26
CA VAL A 42 9.54 17.12 -8.62
C VAL A 42 10.46 15.90 -8.66
N GLU A 43 11.68 16.02 -8.13
CA GLU A 43 12.64 14.90 -8.05
C GLU A 43 12.12 13.72 -7.20
N SER A 44 11.23 13.99 -6.23
CA SER A 44 10.64 12.94 -5.41
C SER A 44 9.46 12.25 -6.11
N LEU A 45 8.78 12.94 -7.03
CA LEU A 45 7.64 12.42 -7.78
C LEU A 45 8.05 11.63 -9.02
N GLU A 46 9.15 12.01 -9.70
CA GLU A 46 9.60 11.34 -10.95
C GLU A 46 9.76 9.81 -10.79
N ASP A 47 10.44 9.36 -9.73
CA ASP A 47 10.78 7.94 -9.56
C ASP A 47 9.83 7.17 -8.64
N ILE A 48 8.76 7.81 -8.13
CA ILE A 48 8.01 7.23 -7.03
C ILE A 48 7.21 5.99 -7.44
N CYS A 49 6.62 6.02 -8.64
CA CYS A 49 5.86 4.89 -9.16
C CYS A 49 6.77 3.76 -9.66
N GLU A 50 8.06 4.02 -9.93
CA GLU A 50 9.01 2.96 -10.24
C GLU A 50 9.23 2.02 -9.05
N ARG A 51 9.15 2.55 -7.82
CA ARG A 51 9.27 1.75 -6.58
C ARG A 51 8.15 0.71 -6.45
N ILE A 52 7.02 0.88 -7.13
CA ILE A 52 5.94 -0.12 -7.15
C ILE A 52 6.41 -1.44 -7.80
N LEU A 53 7.38 -1.39 -8.71
CA LEU A 53 7.93 -2.60 -9.34
C LEU A 53 8.71 -3.51 -8.37
N GLU A 54 9.08 -3.00 -7.19
CA GLU A 54 9.72 -3.79 -6.12
C GLU A 54 8.71 -4.67 -5.36
N TYR A 55 7.40 -4.42 -5.54
CA TYR A 55 6.34 -5.17 -4.90
C TYR A 55 6.09 -6.48 -5.63
N ASN A 56 5.69 -7.49 -4.86
CA ASN A 56 5.24 -8.77 -5.37
C ASN A 56 3.84 -9.08 -4.86
N ILE A 57 3.17 -9.97 -5.58
CA ILE A 57 1.89 -10.53 -5.14
C ILE A 57 2.10 -11.77 -4.32
N HIS A 58 1.57 -11.70 -3.12
CA HIS A 58 1.43 -12.79 -2.16
C HIS A 58 0.06 -13.41 -2.35
N LYS A 59 -0.08 -14.33 -3.32
CA LYS A 59 -1.35 -15.02 -3.62
C LYS A 59 -1.92 -15.78 -2.43
N GLU A 60 -1.10 -16.03 -1.41
CA GLU A 60 -1.50 -16.63 -0.15
C GLU A 60 -2.28 -15.68 0.79
N ARG A 61 -2.37 -14.39 0.47
CA ARG A 61 -3.05 -13.37 1.28
C ARG A 61 -4.24 -12.76 0.52
N ASP A 62 -5.32 -12.50 1.25
CA ASP A 62 -6.54 -11.89 0.71
C ASP A 62 -6.68 -10.39 1.04
N ASP A 63 -5.86 -9.87 1.97
CA ASP A 63 -5.88 -8.48 2.42
C ASP A 63 -4.96 -7.57 1.57
N SER A 64 -4.95 -6.27 1.86
CA SER A 64 -4.06 -5.28 1.23
C SER A 64 -2.57 -5.66 1.30
N THR A 65 -2.15 -6.48 2.27
CA THR A 65 -0.77 -6.97 2.36
C THR A 65 -0.41 -8.03 1.33
N ARG A 66 -1.36 -8.41 0.48
CA ARG A 66 -1.09 -9.15 -0.75
C ARG A 66 -0.04 -8.45 -1.62
N PHE A 67 0.00 -7.13 -1.63
CA PHE A 67 1.06 -6.37 -2.29
C PHE A 67 2.15 -6.06 -1.27
N SER A 68 3.25 -6.83 -1.26
CA SER A 68 4.37 -6.54 -0.38
C SER A 68 5.72 -6.79 -1.05
N LYS A 69 6.75 -6.07 -0.60
CA LYS A 69 8.11 -6.20 -1.13
C LYS A 69 8.70 -7.57 -0.80
N GLY A 70 9.50 -8.08 -1.73
CA GLY A 70 10.20 -9.37 -1.59
C GLY A 70 9.39 -10.59 -2.04
N MET A 71 10.04 -11.74 -2.06
CA MET A 71 9.49 -12.96 -2.67
C MET A 71 8.35 -13.58 -1.86
N SER A 72 7.25 -13.96 -2.55
CA SER A 72 6.09 -14.62 -1.92
C SER A 72 6.40 -16.03 -1.41
N GLN A 73 5.59 -16.56 -0.50
CA GLN A 73 5.85 -17.88 0.09
C GLN A 73 5.76 -19.00 -0.94
N THR A 74 4.80 -18.87 -1.86
CA THR A 74 4.64 -19.78 -2.99
C THR A 74 5.91 -19.80 -3.85
N PHE A 75 6.45 -18.63 -4.16
CA PHE A 75 7.61 -18.50 -5.02
C PHE A 75 8.91 -18.95 -4.36
N LYS A 76 9.10 -18.62 -3.08
CA LYS A 76 10.18 -19.18 -2.25
C LYS A 76 10.19 -20.69 -2.27
N THR A 77 9.01 -21.31 -2.18
CA THR A 77 8.87 -22.77 -2.24
C THR A 77 9.24 -23.31 -3.61
N LEU A 78 8.81 -22.65 -4.69
CA LEU A 78 9.11 -23.06 -6.07
C LEU A 78 10.61 -22.97 -6.36
N HIS A 79 11.29 -21.87 -6.00
CA HIS A 79 12.75 -21.78 -6.10
C HIS A 79 13.43 -22.88 -5.29
N GLY A 80 13.00 -23.11 -4.04
CA GLY A 80 13.57 -24.17 -3.20
C GLY A 80 13.37 -25.59 -3.75
N LEU A 81 12.36 -25.84 -4.58
CA LEU A 81 12.19 -27.12 -5.30
C LEU A 81 13.15 -27.22 -6.47
N VAL A 82 13.29 -26.16 -7.26
CA VAL A 82 14.25 -26.07 -8.37
C VAL A 82 15.68 -26.24 -7.86
N ASP A 83 16.05 -25.58 -6.76
CA ASP A 83 17.36 -25.68 -6.11
C ASP A 83 17.69 -27.11 -5.65
N LYS A 84 16.66 -27.90 -5.32
CA LYS A 84 16.79 -29.33 -4.96
C LYS A 84 16.84 -30.26 -6.17
N GLY A 85 16.84 -29.70 -7.39
CA GLY A 85 16.88 -30.46 -8.64
C GLY A 85 15.51 -30.98 -9.11
N VAL A 86 14.41 -30.51 -8.52
CA VAL A 86 13.06 -30.84 -8.99
C VAL A 86 12.74 -30.00 -10.22
N LYS A 87 12.34 -30.66 -11.32
CA LYS A 87 11.87 -29.96 -12.51
C LYS A 87 10.48 -29.38 -12.26
N VAL A 88 10.39 -28.06 -12.15
CA VAL A 88 9.12 -27.33 -12.03
C VAL A 88 8.79 -26.70 -13.38
N GLU A 89 7.65 -27.09 -13.96
CA GLU A 89 7.16 -26.53 -15.22
C GLU A 89 5.98 -25.59 -14.95
N LEU A 90 6.25 -24.28 -14.89
CA LEU A 90 5.20 -23.24 -14.73
C LEU A 90 4.67 -22.70 -16.06
N GLY A 91 5.19 -23.19 -17.20
CA GLY A 91 4.91 -22.61 -18.51
C GLY A 91 5.54 -21.22 -18.75
N ILE A 92 6.40 -20.77 -17.83
CA ILE A 92 7.13 -19.50 -17.89
C ILE A 92 8.63 -19.79 -17.68
N PRO A 93 9.53 -19.29 -18.56
CA PRO A 93 10.98 -19.41 -18.39
C PRO A 93 11.46 -18.89 -17.03
N TYR A 94 12.45 -19.58 -16.45
CA TYR A 94 13.01 -19.25 -15.13
C TYR A 94 13.54 -17.81 -15.02
N GLU A 95 14.03 -17.22 -16.11
CA GLU A 95 14.49 -15.82 -16.13
C GLU A 95 13.36 -14.79 -15.93
N LEU A 96 12.11 -15.18 -16.15
CA LEU A 96 10.95 -14.32 -15.99
C LEU A 96 10.26 -14.51 -14.64
N TRP A 97 10.81 -15.36 -13.78
CA TRP A 97 10.24 -15.70 -12.49
C TRP A 97 10.24 -14.50 -11.53
N ASP A 98 11.34 -13.77 -11.48
CA ASP A 98 11.51 -12.60 -10.62
C ASP A 98 11.07 -11.28 -11.29
N LYS A 99 10.42 -11.34 -12.46
CA LYS A 99 9.91 -10.14 -13.13
C LYS A 99 8.57 -9.71 -12.54
N PRO A 100 8.29 -8.40 -12.49
CA PRO A 100 7.02 -7.90 -11.99
C PRO A 100 5.87 -8.47 -12.82
N SER A 101 4.84 -8.95 -12.11
CA SER A 101 3.66 -9.53 -12.76
C SER A 101 2.76 -8.43 -13.35
N VAL A 102 1.81 -8.84 -14.19
CA VAL A 102 0.83 -7.92 -14.81
C VAL A 102 0.10 -7.09 -13.75
N GLU A 103 -0.33 -7.71 -12.66
CA GLU A 103 -1.00 -7.02 -11.55
C GLU A 103 -0.13 -5.93 -10.91
N ILE A 104 1.20 -6.14 -10.79
CA ILE A 104 2.14 -5.12 -10.29
C ILE A 104 2.32 -4.00 -11.32
N THR A 105 2.42 -4.33 -12.60
CA THR A 105 2.50 -3.31 -13.64
C THR A 105 1.21 -2.49 -13.74
N THR A 106 0.05 -3.11 -13.53
CA THR A 106 -1.23 -2.38 -13.41
C THR A 106 -1.24 -1.47 -12.19
N LEU A 107 -0.70 -1.92 -11.05
CA LEU A 107 -0.56 -1.09 -9.86
C LEU A 107 0.37 0.12 -10.09
N LYS A 108 1.44 -0.05 -10.89
CA LYS A 108 2.30 1.06 -11.32
C LYS A 108 1.51 2.07 -12.15
N THR A 109 0.73 1.61 -13.13
CA THR A 109 -0.13 2.49 -13.93
C THR A 109 -1.15 3.24 -13.05
N GLN A 110 -1.76 2.55 -12.07
CA GLN A 110 -2.66 3.20 -11.12
C GLN A 110 -1.96 4.26 -10.25
N CYS A 111 -0.69 4.04 -9.91
CA CYS A 111 0.13 5.05 -9.23
C CYS A 111 0.36 6.27 -10.14
N GLU A 112 0.71 6.05 -11.40
CA GLU A 112 0.93 7.13 -12.38
C GLU A 112 -0.35 7.94 -12.60
N ASP A 113 -1.48 7.26 -12.81
CA ASP A 113 -2.80 7.89 -12.94
C ASP A 113 -3.16 8.68 -11.67
N MET A 114 -2.89 8.15 -10.48
CA MET A 114 -3.16 8.85 -9.21
C MET A 114 -2.33 10.13 -9.09
N LEU A 115 -1.03 10.07 -9.44
CA LEU A 115 -0.16 11.24 -9.38
C LEU A 115 -0.60 12.32 -10.37
N GLU A 116 -0.94 11.94 -11.60
CA GLU A 116 -1.39 12.88 -12.61
C GLU A 116 -2.70 13.58 -12.18
N ASN A 117 -3.67 12.82 -11.67
CA ASN A 117 -4.95 13.38 -11.27
C ASN A 117 -4.90 14.23 -9.99
N HIS A 118 -3.90 14.01 -9.13
CA HIS A 118 -3.79 14.67 -7.81
C HIS A 118 -2.50 15.47 -7.62
N GLU A 119 -1.83 15.86 -8.71
CA GLU A 119 -0.58 16.63 -8.65
C GLU A 119 -0.74 17.91 -7.82
N SER A 120 -1.77 18.72 -8.12
CA SER A 120 -2.06 19.96 -7.39
C SER A 120 -2.39 19.73 -5.91
N ASP A 121 -3.06 18.62 -5.59
CA ASP A 121 -3.36 18.28 -4.20
C ASP A 121 -2.09 17.92 -3.43
N ILE A 122 -1.18 17.18 -4.06
CA ILE A 122 0.12 16.78 -3.50
C ILE A 122 1.02 18.01 -3.29
N GLU A 123 1.06 18.94 -4.24
CA GLU A 123 1.79 20.21 -4.10
C GLU A 123 1.28 21.02 -2.91
N GLU A 124 -0.04 21.20 -2.82
CA GLU A 124 -0.69 21.91 -1.72
C GLU A 124 -0.37 21.24 -0.37
N TRP A 125 -0.44 19.92 -0.30
CA TRP A 125 -0.04 19.17 0.88
C TRP A 125 1.43 19.41 1.26
N TYR A 126 2.32 19.31 0.28
CA TYR A 126 3.76 19.42 0.46
C TYR A 126 4.16 20.79 1.02
N PHE A 127 3.58 21.88 0.51
CA PHE A 127 3.93 23.23 0.95
C PHE A 127 3.20 23.67 2.23
N ASN A 128 1.95 23.25 2.44
CA ASN A 128 1.10 23.83 3.49
C ASN A 128 0.77 22.88 4.65
N TYR A 129 0.79 21.56 4.43
CA TYR A 129 0.30 20.55 5.37
C TYR A 129 1.34 19.53 5.84
N GLN A 130 2.54 19.53 5.26
CA GLN A 130 3.64 18.66 5.67
C GLN A 130 3.93 18.79 7.18
N GLY A 131 4.00 17.65 7.87
CA GLY A 131 4.19 17.57 9.33
C GLY A 131 2.96 17.93 10.18
N LYS A 132 1.86 18.38 9.56
CA LYS A 132 0.58 18.65 10.24
C LYS A 132 -0.43 17.53 10.00
N VAL A 133 -0.55 17.06 8.76
CA VAL A 133 -1.49 16.02 8.34
C VAL A 133 -0.73 14.93 7.59
N PRO A 134 -0.87 13.64 7.96
CA PRO A 134 -0.29 12.53 7.19
C PRO A 134 -0.80 12.52 5.75
N LEU A 135 0.08 12.25 4.79
CA LEU A 135 -0.29 12.21 3.37
C LEU A 135 -1.38 11.18 3.09
N GLU A 136 -1.29 10.01 3.73
CA GLU A 136 -2.30 8.94 3.61
C GLU A 136 -3.71 9.44 3.89
N ARG A 137 -3.88 10.27 4.93
CA ARG A 137 -5.19 10.86 5.24
C ARG A 137 -5.57 11.95 4.24
N TYR A 138 -4.67 12.90 3.98
CA TYR A 138 -4.97 14.06 3.14
C TYR A 138 -5.30 13.67 1.69
N LEU A 139 -4.56 12.69 1.16
CA LEU A 139 -4.70 12.25 -0.23
C LEU A 139 -5.64 11.06 -0.34
N CYS A 140 -5.41 9.98 0.41
CA CYS A 140 -6.19 8.76 0.22
C CYS A 140 -7.61 8.91 0.78
N SER A 141 -7.76 9.22 2.06
CA SER A 141 -9.08 9.33 2.70
C SER A 141 -9.93 10.46 2.15
N GLU A 142 -9.36 11.66 2.04
CA GLU A 142 -10.15 12.87 1.80
C GLU A 142 -10.36 13.18 0.30
N ARG A 143 -9.70 12.47 -0.62
CA ARG A 143 -9.69 12.81 -2.05
C ARG A 143 -9.77 11.63 -3.01
N VAL A 144 -9.01 10.56 -2.77
CA VAL A 144 -8.92 9.42 -3.70
C VAL A 144 -9.99 8.36 -3.42
N LEU A 145 -10.27 8.05 -2.15
CA LEU A 145 -11.21 7.00 -1.79
C LEU A 145 -12.66 7.41 -2.09
N VAL A 146 -13.41 6.48 -2.65
CA VAL A 146 -14.83 6.66 -2.97
C VAL A 146 -15.66 6.46 -1.71
N ASP A 147 -16.66 7.31 -1.51
CA ASP A 147 -17.62 7.27 -0.38
C ASP A 147 -16.98 7.37 1.02
N ASP A 148 -15.78 7.94 1.14
CA ASP A 148 -15.01 8.06 2.40
C ASP A 148 -14.78 6.70 3.12
N ASP A 149 -14.78 5.59 2.37
CA ASP A 149 -14.54 4.26 2.95
C ASP A 149 -13.04 4.00 3.22
N ASP A 150 -12.59 4.47 4.37
CA ASP A 150 -11.23 4.27 4.90
C ASP A 150 -10.98 2.87 5.47
N SER A 151 -11.84 1.88 5.20
CA SER A 151 -11.67 0.54 5.77
C SER A 151 -10.36 -0.14 5.30
N CYS A 152 -9.98 0.05 4.04
CA CYS A 152 -8.76 -0.51 3.46
C CYS A 152 -7.47 0.03 4.11
N LEU A 153 -7.48 1.27 4.59
CA LEU A 153 -6.36 1.92 5.28
C LEU A 153 -6.16 1.40 6.71
N LYS A 154 -7.19 0.75 7.27
CA LYS A 154 -7.20 0.24 8.66
C LYS A 154 -6.88 -1.24 8.75
N GLU A 155 -6.69 -1.91 7.62
CA GLU A 155 -6.32 -3.32 7.59
C GLU A 155 -4.95 -3.50 8.25
N LYS A 156 -4.94 -4.19 9.39
CA LYS A 156 -3.70 -4.67 9.98
C LYS A 156 -3.37 -5.98 9.31
N GLY A 157 -2.33 -5.98 8.49
CA GLY A 157 -1.83 -7.18 7.82
C GLY A 157 -1.88 -8.39 8.71
N ASP A 158 -2.66 -9.40 8.30
CA ASP A 158 -2.67 -10.66 9.02
C ASP A 158 -1.29 -11.28 8.84
N THR A 159 -0.44 -11.10 9.86
CA THR A 159 0.83 -11.79 9.98
C THR A 159 0.56 -13.25 10.32
N GLY A 160 0.01 -13.98 9.34
CA GLY A 160 -0.11 -15.43 9.29
C GLY A 160 -0.44 -16.07 10.63
N LYS A 161 -1.51 -15.65 11.31
CA LYS A 161 -2.05 -16.48 12.39
C LYS A 161 -2.98 -17.50 11.76
N ASP A 162 -2.46 -18.72 11.62
CA ASP A 162 -3.21 -19.96 11.41
C ASP A 162 -4.64 -19.81 11.92
N ARG A 163 -5.62 -19.90 11.01
CA ARG A 163 -7.05 -19.96 11.33
C ARG A 163 -7.33 -21.22 12.15
N LYS A 164 -7.05 -21.17 13.46
CA LYS A 164 -7.55 -22.13 14.44
C LYS A 164 -9.01 -21.81 14.71
N ASP A 165 -9.84 -22.56 13.99
CA ASP A 165 -11.21 -22.99 14.30
C ASP A 165 -11.82 -22.44 15.62
N LYS A 166 -12.86 -21.62 15.46
CA LYS A 166 -13.84 -21.31 16.52
C LYS A 166 -15.26 -21.50 16.00
N SER A 167 -15.60 -22.71 15.59
CA SER A 167 -17.00 -23.16 15.58
C SER A 167 -17.38 -23.75 16.94
N LYS A 168 -17.77 -22.92 17.91
CA LYS A 168 -18.64 -23.36 19.02
C LYS A 168 -19.61 -22.27 19.50
N ARG A 169 -20.89 -22.57 19.25
CA ARG A 169 -22.09 -22.39 20.10
C ARG A 169 -22.87 -21.07 20.01
N LYS A 170 -24.11 -21.16 19.48
CA LYS A 170 -25.38 -21.22 20.25
C LYS A 170 -26.58 -20.97 19.33
N SER A 171 -27.43 -21.99 19.10
CA SER A 171 -28.84 -21.73 18.79
C SER A 171 -29.58 -21.49 20.11
N LYS A 172 -30.13 -20.28 20.24
CA LYS A 172 -30.94 -19.84 21.38
C LYS A 172 -32.40 -20.21 21.11
N LYS A 173 -33.05 -20.63 22.19
CA LYS A 173 -34.47 -20.98 22.37
C LYS A 173 -35.37 -19.73 22.36
N SER A 174 -36.53 -19.82 21.70
CA SER A 174 -37.78 -19.12 22.07
C SER A 174 -38.97 -19.84 21.40
N ASN A 175 -39.65 -20.73 22.13
CA ASN A 175 -40.90 -20.52 22.89
C ASN A 175 -42.15 -20.33 22.00
N ASN A 176 -43.07 -21.30 22.05
CA ASN A 176 -44.49 -20.98 21.94
C ASN A 176 -45.32 -21.97 22.79
N ASP A 177 -46.07 -21.41 23.72
CA ASP A 177 -47.03 -22.07 24.61
C ASP A 177 -48.35 -22.34 23.87
N ASN A 178 -48.89 -23.57 23.95
CA ASN A 178 -50.15 -23.86 24.65
C ASN A 178 -50.74 -25.25 24.33
N LYS A 179 -50.77 -26.09 25.38
CA LYS A 179 -51.97 -26.72 25.97
C LYS A 179 -52.93 -27.53 25.08
N ARG A 180 -52.92 -28.87 25.28
CA ARG A 180 -54.10 -29.74 25.48
C ARG A 180 -53.62 -31.13 25.94
N LYS A 181 -53.69 -31.41 27.25
CA LYS A 181 -54.69 -32.26 27.93
C LYS A 181 -54.77 -33.73 27.42
N ASN A 182 -54.16 -34.58 28.25
CA ASN A 182 -54.76 -35.73 28.95
C ASN A 182 -54.68 -37.15 28.35
N SER A 183 -54.39 -38.06 29.28
CA SER A 183 -54.70 -39.50 29.33
C SER A 183 -53.67 -40.52 28.80
N LYS A 184 -53.11 -41.30 29.75
CA LYS A 184 -53.13 -42.78 29.86
C LYS A 184 -52.92 -43.59 28.56
N GLN A 185 -52.12 -44.66 28.45
CA GLN A 185 -51.79 -45.72 29.40
C GLN A 185 -50.73 -46.64 28.75
N GLU A 186 -50.06 -47.43 29.58
CA GLU A 186 -49.33 -48.66 29.25
C GLU A 186 -50.02 -49.54 28.19
N LEU A 187 -49.30 -49.96 27.15
CA LEU A 187 -48.74 -51.31 26.96
C LEU A 187 -47.87 -51.35 25.69
#